data_AF-A0A9P4Q117-F1
#
_entry.id   AF-A0A9P4Q117-F1
#
_cell.length_a   1.000
_cell.length_b   1.000
_cell.length_c   1.000
_cell.angle_alpha   90.00
_cell.angle_beta   90.00
_cell.angle_gamma   90.00
#
_symmetry.space_group_name_H-M   'P 1'
#
loop_
_entity.id
_entity.type
_entity.pdbx_description
1 polymer ?
#
loop_
_entity_poly.entity_id
_entity_poly.type
_entity_poly.pdbx_seq_one_letter_code
_entity_poly.pdbx_strand_id
1 'polypeptide(L)'
;MAIIYPTHPIIDEEELIRLVRTVESDDTARAFVLAATATIQFCMPDDLEPTATTPYTANQLVQHSVRSLPPLVLSAPLPVPRIMTCTLLATGLVGCQDPNNAFLYLRQATSMIETLRIADNETLSCISRAEKHKALRLYWLLYIHERYQVISEYRDPTLRPSSSLPDRDETVPQSIDVGFLRLIKMFKLLDGEFIAHWLDSPGRQKPTQKWVSRKCHEFYRDEVEFNGDAHLLTAAQLADLTITRHWLLMLVWRVAMSNQLLSKSSSEDCLSLIFPLHIATRLQQVLHKVPDHAIRVHGIGIGQKLFDILDTVADVILHIPSSSTTELEKRAASLKYLRELVSTLSCLDTTRQAIIERKLNRFEV
;
A
#
# COMPACT_ATOMS: atom_id res chain seq x y z
N MET A 1 2.40 -18.32 -3.11
CA MET A 1 1.57 -17.59 -2.12
C MET A 1 2.37 -16.99 -0.96
N ALA A 2 3.48 -17.58 -0.50
CA ALA A 2 4.27 -17.04 0.62
C ALA A 2 4.64 -15.54 0.51
N ILE A 3 4.80 -15.04 -0.71
CA ILE A 3 5.09 -13.63 -1.02
C ILE A 3 3.90 -12.71 -0.73
N ILE A 4 2.70 -13.10 -1.16
CA ILE A 4 1.51 -12.22 -1.11
C ILE A 4 0.65 -12.45 0.13
N TYR A 5 0.70 -13.64 0.74
CA TYR A 5 -0.14 -13.99 1.89
C TYR A 5 0.04 -13.06 3.11
N PRO A 6 1.26 -12.57 3.45
CA PRO A 6 1.41 -11.62 4.55
C PRO A 6 0.63 -10.30 4.38
N THR A 7 0.41 -9.87 3.13
CA THR A 7 -0.36 -8.64 2.81
C THR A 7 -1.80 -8.93 2.38
N HIS A 8 -2.10 -10.17 1.97
CA HIS A 8 -3.41 -10.66 1.53
C HIS A 8 -3.82 -11.94 2.28
N PRO A 9 -3.97 -11.91 3.61
CA PRO A 9 -4.17 -13.11 4.42
C PRO A 9 -5.62 -13.59 4.37
N ILE A 10 -6.12 -14.01 3.19
CA ILE A 10 -7.53 -14.39 2.99
C ILE A 10 -7.66 -15.87 2.60
N ILE A 11 -6.99 -16.26 1.52
CA ILE A 11 -6.97 -17.62 0.99
C ILE A 11 -5.75 -18.34 1.57
N ASP A 12 -6.00 -19.29 2.48
CA ASP A 12 -4.95 -20.11 3.09
C ASP A 12 -4.37 -21.14 2.10
N GLU A 13 -3.34 -21.85 2.54
CA GLU A 13 -2.63 -22.84 1.71
C GLU A 13 -3.53 -23.99 1.26
N GLU A 14 -4.41 -24.49 2.15
CA GLU A 14 -5.32 -25.58 1.82
C GLU A 14 -6.34 -25.14 0.76
N GLU A 15 -6.94 -23.95 0.94
CA GLU A 15 -7.86 -23.36 -0.02
C GLU A 15 -7.19 -23.07 -1.37
N LEU A 16 -5.96 -22.56 -1.37
CA LEU A 16 -5.18 -22.40 -2.59
C LEU A 16 -4.97 -23.73 -3.32
N ILE A 17 -4.53 -24.78 -2.61
CA ILE A 17 -4.28 -26.10 -3.22
C ILE A 17 -5.56 -26.63 -3.86
N ARG A 18 -6.72 -26.44 -3.21
CA ARG A 18 -8.02 -26.79 -3.80
C ARG A 18 -8.31 -26.01 -5.07
N LEU A 19 -8.13 -24.69 -5.06
CA LEU A 19 -8.34 -23.84 -6.24
C LEU A 19 -7.42 -24.25 -7.40
N VAL A 20 -6.15 -24.55 -7.13
CA VAL A 20 -5.18 -25.01 -8.15
C VAL A 20 -5.62 -26.33 -8.78
N ARG A 21 -6.15 -27.27 -7.98
CA ARG A 21 -6.64 -28.57 -8.48
C ARG A 21 -7.85 -28.46 -9.40
N THR A 22 -8.63 -27.37 -9.30
CA THR A 22 -9.87 -27.19 -10.07
C THR A 22 -9.74 -26.17 -11.20
N VAL A 23 -8.54 -25.66 -11.49
CA VAL A 23 -8.29 -24.63 -12.52
C VAL A 23 -8.82 -25.01 -13.92
N GLU A 24 -8.78 -26.29 -14.29
CA GLU A 24 -9.25 -26.72 -15.62
C GLU A 24 -10.77 -26.76 -15.72
N SER A 25 -11.48 -26.97 -14.61
CA SER A 25 -12.94 -27.20 -14.59
C SER A 25 -13.75 -26.06 -13.97
N ASP A 26 -13.13 -25.15 -13.21
CA ASP A 26 -13.78 -24.02 -12.53
C ASP A 26 -13.14 -22.70 -12.96
N ASP A 27 -13.90 -21.92 -13.72
CA ASP A 27 -13.51 -20.60 -14.22
C ASP A 27 -13.18 -19.60 -13.10
N THR A 28 -13.86 -19.69 -11.95
CA THR A 28 -13.55 -18.84 -10.78
C THR A 28 -12.18 -19.18 -10.21
N ALA A 29 -11.89 -20.47 -10.06
CA ALA A 29 -10.59 -20.94 -9.59
C ALA A 29 -9.48 -20.58 -10.59
N ARG A 30 -9.73 -20.75 -11.90
CA ARG A 30 -8.79 -20.36 -12.96
C ARG A 30 -8.47 -18.88 -12.92
N ALA A 31 -9.48 -18.01 -12.86
CA ALA A 31 -9.29 -16.56 -12.80
C ALA A 31 -8.47 -16.16 -11.56
N PHE A 32 -8.80 -16.72 -10.40
CA PHE A 32 -8.07 -16.46 -9.16
C PHE A 32 -6.59 -16.86 -9.27
N VAL A 33 -6.29 -18.09 -9.70
CA VAL A 33 -4.90 -18.59 -9.79
C VAL A 33 -4.08 -17.77 -10.78
N LEU A 34 -4.67 -17.39 -11.92
CA LEU A 34 -4.00 -16.53 -12.91
C LEU A 34 -3.71 -15.13 -12.34
N ALA A 35 -4.68 -14.51 -11.66
CA ALA A 35 -4.48 -13.20 -11.02
C ALA A 35 -3.43 -13.26 -9.91
N ALA A 36 -3.46 -14.28 -9.05
CA ALA A 36 -2.48 -14.46 -7.99
C ALA A 36 -1.07 -14.66 -8.54
N THR A 37 -0.94 -15.44 -9.62
CA THR A 37 0.35 -15.67 -10.30
C THR A 37 0.89 -14.38 -10.90
N ALA A 38 0.04 -13.59 -11.57
CA ALA A 38 0.42 -12.27 -12.09
C ALA A 38 0.93 -11.33 -10.99
N THR A 39 0.19 -11.22 -9.88
CA THR A 39 0.61 -10.39 -8.74
C THR A 39 1.92 -10.85 -8.14
N ILE A 40 2.14 -12.17 -8.00
CA ILE A 40 3.43 -12.70 -7.54
C ILE A 40 4.55 -12.29 -8.50
N GLN A 41 4.35 -12.40 -9.81
CA GLN A 41 5.36 -12.01 -10.79
C GLN A 41 5.69 -10.50 -10.70
N PHE A 42 4.72 -9.63 -10.46
CA PHE A 42 4.96 -8.20 -10.21
C PHE A 42 5.68 -7.89 -8.88
N CYS A 43 5.70 -8.84 -7.94
CA CYS A 43 6.38 -8.73 -6.66
C CYS A 43 7.77 -9.39 -6.64
N MET A 44 8.08 -10.22 -7.64
CA MET A 44 9.35 -10.93 -7.73
C MET A 44 10.43 -10.00 -8.30
N PRO A 45 11.63 -9.94 -7.70
CA PRO A 45 12.78 -9.27 -8.30
C PRO A 45 13.18 -9.95 -9.61
N ASP A 46 13.65 -9.15 -10.59
CA ASP A 46 14.12 -9.65 -11.90
C ASP A 46 15.17 -10.76 -11.78
N ASP A 47 16.05 -10.69 -10.77
CA ASP A 47 17.11 -11.68 -10.51
C ASP A 47 16.60 -13.02 -9.93
N LEU A 48 15.35 -13.07 -9.47
CA LEU A 48 14.69 -14.27 -8.96
C LEU A 48 13.61 -14.79 -9.91
N GLU A 49 13.56 -14.29 -11.16
CA GLU A 49 12.70 -14.88 -12.18
C GLU A 49 12.98 -16.40 -12.26
N PRO A 50 11.93 -17.24 -12.20
CA PRO A 50 12.11 -18.68 -12.27
C PRO A 50 12.87 -19.04 -13.54
N THR A 51 14.01 -19.72 -13.39
CA THR A 51 14.87 -20.16 -14.50
C THR A 51 14.19 -21.15 -15.46
N ALA A 52 12.94 -21.54 -15.22
CA ALA A 52 12.02 -22.14 -16.19
C ALA A 52 10.58 -22.15 -15.64
N THR A 53 9.58 -22.11 -16.54
CA THR A 53 8.19 -22.65 -16.43
C THR A 53 6.94 -21.76 -16.27
N THR A 54 6.99 -20.43 -16.38
CA THR A 54 5.75 -19.66 -16.68
C THR A 54 5.72 -19.21 -18.14
N PRO A 55 4.89 -19.80 -19.02
CA PRO A 55 4.86 -19.48 -20.45
C PRO A 55 4.27 -18.09 -20.75
N TYR A 56 3.79 -17.40 -19.72
CA TYR A 56 3.10 -16.11 -19.83
C TYR A 56 3.79 -15.06 -18.99
N THR A 57 3.84 -13.83 -19.50
CA THR A 57 4.24 -12.65 -18.74
C THR A 57 3.14 -12.24 -17.75
N ALA A 58 3.47 -11.41 -16.76
CA ALA A 58 2.50 -10.90 -15.78
C ALA A 58 1.30 -10.22 -16.48
N ASN A 59 1.55 -9.43 -17.53
CA ASN A 59 0.51 -8.78 -18.32
C ASN A 59 -0.40 -9.80 -19.05
N GLN A 60 0.18 -10.87 -19.61
CA GLN A 60 -0.60 -11.94 -20.24
C GLN A 60 -1.45 -12.69 -19.21
N LEU A 61 -0.90 -12.97 -18.03
CA LEU A 61 -1.64 -13.61 -16.93
C LEU A 61 -2.83 -12.75 -16.47
N VAL A 62 -2.67 -11.42 -16.35
CA VAL A 62 -3.77 -10.49 -16.08
C VAL A 62 -4.86 -10.62 -17.15
N GLN A 63 -4.50 -10.60 -18.43
CA GLN A 63 -5.46 -10.73 -19.53
C GLN A 63 -6.19 -12.09 -19.51
N HIS A 64 -5.48 -13.18 -19.24
CA HIS A 64 -6.08 -14.51 -19.15
C HIS A 64 -7.00 -14.64 -17.94
N SER A 65 -6.66 -14.03 -16.80
CA SER A 65 -7.52 -13.95 -15.62
C SER A 65 -8.83 -13.21 -15.95
N VAL A 66 -8.73 -12.03 -16.56
CA VAL A 66 -9.90 -11.23 -16.98
C VAL A 66 -10.84 -12.04 -17.88
N ARG A 67 -10.29 -12.77 -18.86
CA ARG A 67 -11.08 -13.62 -19.76
C ARG A 67 -11.70 -14.84 -19.08
N SER A 68 -11.07 -15.34 -18.02
CA SER A 68 -11.56 -16.49 -17.26
C SER A 68 -12.57 -16.09 -16.19
N LEU A 69 -12.78 -14.80 -15.95
CA LEU A 69 -13.62 -14.30 -14.88
C LEU A 69 -15.12 -14.52 -15.23
N PRO A 70 -15.85 -15.42 -14.54
CA PRO A 70 -17.22 -15.75 -14.95
C PRO A 70 -18.19 -14.57 -14.74
N PRO A 71 -19.37 -14.55 -15.38
CA PRO A 71 -20.42 -13.59 -15.03
C PRO A 71 -20.95 -13.82 -13.61
N LEU A 72 -21.57 -12.79 -13.03
CA LEU A 72 -22.32 -12.95 -11.77
C LEU A 72 -23.56 -13.81 -12.03
N VAL A 73 -23.81 -14.78 -11.14
CA VAL A 73 -24.94 -15.70 -11.26
C VAL A 73 -26.10 -15.21 -10.38
N LEU A 74 -27.30 -15.20 -10.94
CA LEU A 74 -28.52 -14.79 -10.24
C LEU A 74 -28.76 -15.71 -9.02
N SER A 75 -29.00 -15.11 -7.86
CA SER A 75 -29.32 -15.81 -6.60
C SER A 75 -28.26 -16.79 -6.08
N ALA A 76 -27.03 -16.72 -6.60
CA ALA A 76 -25.91 -17.49 -6.06
C ALA A 76 -25.13 -16.69 -5.00
N PRO A 77 -24.56 -17.35 -3.97
CA PRO A 77 -23.67 -16.69 -3.02
C PRO A 77 -22.40 -16.21 -3.72
N LEU A 78 -21.85 -15.06 -3.29
CA LEU A 78 -20.60 -14.53 -3.82
C LEU A 78 -19.40 -15.28 -3.21
N PRO A 79 -18.60 -15.99 -4.02
CA PRO A 79 -17.46 -16.72 -3.49
C PRO A 79 -16.30 -15.77 -3.17
N VAL A 80 -15.62 -15.98 -2.04
CA VAL A 80 -14.43 -15.19 -1.63
C VAL A 80 -13.34 -15.15 -2.71
N PRO A 81 -13.00 -16.26 -3.42
CA PRO A 81 -12.06 -16.23 -4.53
C PRO A 81 -12.42 -15.23 -5.63
N ARG A 82 -13.70 -14.95 -5.87
CA ARG A 82 -14.12 -13.94 -6.86
C ARG A 82 -13.74 -12.53 -6.40
N ILE A 83 -14.05 -12.17 -5.16
CA ILE A 83 -13.69 -10.86 -4.61
C ILE A 83 -12.17 -10.70 -4.65
N MET A 84 -11.45 -11.73 -4.20
CA MET A 84 -9.98 -11.75 -4.25
C MET A 84 -9.41 -11.63 -5.65
N THR A 85 -10.04 -12.26 -6.65
CA THR A 85 -9.62 -12.13 -8.06
C THR A 85 -9.70 -10.67 -8.50
N CYS A 86 -10.80 -9.97 -8.20
CA CYS A 86 -10.94 -8.55 -8.52
C CYS A 86 -9.89 -7.68 -7.79
N THR A 87 -9.59 -7.98 -6.52
CA THR A 87 -8.53 -7.28 -5.77
C THR A 87 -7.14 -7.49 -6.38
N LEU A 88 -6.81 -8.73 -6.75
CA LEU A 88 -5.53 -9.08 -7.35
C LEU A 88 -5.41 -8.51 -8.77
N LEU A 89 -6.49 -8.53 -9.56
CA LEU A 89 -6.55 -7.86 -10.86
C LEU A 89 -6.32 -6.36 -10.74
N ALA A 90 -6.92 -5.70 -9.74
CA ALA A 90 -6.67 -4.28 -9.50
C ALA A 90 -5.18 -4.02 -9.23
N THR A 91 -4.54 -4.84 -8.40
CA THR A 91 -3.09 -4.74 -8.13
C THR A 91 -2.25 -4.98 -9.39
N GLY A 92 -2.57 -6.04 -10.15
CA GLY A 92 -1.86 -6.37 -11.39
C GLY A 92 -2.02 -5.31 -12.48
N LEU A 93 -3.19 -4.67 -12.58
CA LEU A 93 -3.46 -3.61 -13.56
C LEU A 93 -2.71 -2.31 -13.22
N VAL A 94 -2.47 -2.02 -11.94
CA VAL A 94 -1.51 -0.96 -11.55
C VAL A 94 -0.11 -1.30 -12.08
N GLY A 95 0.31 -2.57 -11.96
CA GLY A 95 1.55 -3.09 -12.57
C GLY A 95 1.59 -2.95 -14.08
N CYS A 96 0.44 -3.15 -14.75
CA CYS A 96 0.28 -2.96 -16.18
C CYS A 96 0.19 -1.49 -16.63
N GLN A 97 0.29 -0.52 -15.70
CA GLN A 97 0.10 0.91 -15.94
C GLN A 97 -1.30 1.26 -16.48
N ASP A 98 -2.33 0.53 -16.02
CA ASP A 98 -3.74 0.76 -16.36
C ASP A 98 -4.57 1.10 -15.10
N PRO A 99 -4.40 2.33 -14.55
CA PRO A 99 -5.04 2.73 -13.30
C PRO A 99 -6.57 2.82 -13.41
N ASN A 100 -7.10 3.06 -14.61
CA ASN A 100 -8.55 3.17 -14.82
C ASN A 100 -9.22 1.80 -14.71
N ASN A 101 -8.71 0.76 -15.38
CA ASN A 101 -9.25 -0.58 -15.20
C ASN A 101 -8.96 -1.11 -13.79
N ALA A 102 -7.80 -0.79 -13.20
CA ALA A 102 -7.52 -1.12 -11.80
C ALA A 102 -8.61 -0.57 -10.85
N PHE A 103 -9.02 0.69 -11.04
CA PHE A 103 -10.14 1.31 -10.32
C PHE A 103 -11.45 0.55 -10.50
N LEU A 104 -11.80 0.16 -11.73
CA LEU A 104 -13.06 -0.55 -11.99
C LEU A 104 -13.09 -1.93 -11.31
N TYR A 105 -11.98 -2.68 -11.32
CA TYR A 105 -11.92 -3.96 -10.63
C TYR A 105 -11.90 -3.81 -9.10
N LEU A 106 -11.21 -2.81 -8.56
CA LEU A 106 -11.26 -2.55 -7.13
C LEU A 106 -12.67 -2.15 -6.72
N ARG A 107 -13.34 -1.27 -7.47
CA ARG A 107 -14.73 -0.86 -7.23
C ARG A 107 -15.69 -2.04 -7.28
N GLN A 108 -15.50 -2.99 -8.20
CA GLN A 108 -16.28 -4.23 -8.21
C GLN A 108 -16.07 -5.02 -6.92
N ALA A 109 -14.83 -5.18 -6.46
CA ALA A 109 -14.53 -5.89 -5.22
C ALA A 109 -15.13 -5.19 -3.99
N THR A 110 -15.04 -3.87 -3.91
CA THR A 110 -15.64 -3.09 -2.81
C THR A 110 -17.16 -3.17 -2.81
N SER A 111 -17.80 -3.09 -3.99
CA SER A 111 -19.26 -3.29 -4.08
C SER A 111 -19.67 -4.71 -3.70
N MET A 112 -18.89 -5.74 -4.08
CA MET A 112 -19.17 -7.12 -3.68
C MET A 112 -19.08 -7.33 -2.17
N ILE A 113 -18.11 -6.73 -1.48
CA ILE A 113 -18.00 -6.90 -0.02
C ILE A 113 -19.15 -6.18 0.73
N GLU A 114 -19.66 -5.07 0.18
CA GLU A 114 -20.77 -4.34 0.77
C GLU A 114 -22.08 -5.15 0.74
N THR A 115 -22.31 -5.97 -0.30
CA THR A 115 -23.49 -6.84 -0.35
C THR A 115 -23.45 -7.94 0.71
N LEU A 116 -22.26 -8.31 1.21
CA LEU A 116 -22.10 -9.28 2.30
C LEU A 116 -22.43 -8.70 3.68
N ARG A 117 -22.66 -7.37 3.80
CA ARG A 117 -23.04 -6.68 5.04
C ARG A 117 -22.14 -7.00 6.25
N ILE A 118 -20.85 -7.22 6.02
CA ILE A 118 -19.86 -7.59 7.06
C ILE A 118 -19.67 -6.49 8.13
N ALA A 119 -20.06 -5.24 7.84
CA ALA A 119 -20.05 -4.15 8.81
C ALA A 119 -21.22 -4.20 9.82
N ASP A 120 -22.20 -5.08 9.60
CA ASP A 120 -23.37 -5.26 10.46
C ASP A 120 -23.11 -6.34 11.52
N ASN A 121 -23.17 -5.96 12.80
CA ASN A 121 -22.95 -6.88 13.92
C ASN A 121 -23.95 -8.04 13.94
N GLU A 122 -25.18 -7.83 13.47
CA GLU A 122 -26.18 -8.90 13.38
C GLU A 122 -25.73 -9.97 12.38
N THR A 123 -25.26 -9.53 11.20
CA THR A 123 -24.72 -10.44 10.17
C THR A 123 -23.50 -11.19 10.68
N LEU A 124 -22.56 -10.50 11.34
CA LEU A 124 -21.37 -11.13 11.93
C LEU A 124 -21.68 -12.15 13.03
N SER A 125 -22.80 -12.00 13.73
CA SER A 125 -23.23 -12.94 14.77
C SER A 125 -23.83 -14.24 14.21
N CYS A 126 -24.25 -14.22 12.94
CA CYS A 126 -24.92 -15.35 12.28
C CYS A 126 -23.94 -16.31 11.57
N ILE A 127 -22.66 -15.95 11.45
CA ILE A 127 -21.63 -16.75 10.76
C ILE A 127 -20.66 -17.36 11.77
N SER A 128 -19.96 -18.42 11.36
CA SER A 128 -18.97 -19.05 12.24
C SER A 128 -17.81 -18.10 12.56
N ARG A 129 -17.08 -18.37 13.64
CA ARG A 129 -15.91 -17.57 14.04
C ARG A 129 -14.85 -17.51 12.93
N ALA A 130 -14.58 -18.63 12.25
CA ALA A 130 -13.62 -18.70 11.15
C ALA A 130 -14.06 -17.84 9.96
N GLU A 131 -15.34 -17.92 9.57
CA GLU A 131 -15.92 -17.09 8.50
C GLU A 131 -15.87 -15.61 8.87
N LYS A 132 -16.19 -15.26 10.12
CA LYS A 132 -16.09 -13.88 10.62
C LYS A 132 -14.67 -13.33 10.51
N HIS A 133 -13.66 -14.09 10.95
CA HIS A 133 -12.27 -13.64 10.86
C HIS A 133 -11.83 -13.43 9.40
N LYS A 134 -12.17 -14.37 8.50
CA LYS A 134 -11.86 -14.28 7.07
C LYS A 134 -12.57 -13.10 6.40
N ALA A 135 -13.85 -12.89 6.72
CA ALA A 135 -14.67 -11.79 6.22
C ALA A 135 -14.14 -10.41 6.66
N LEU A 136 -13.77 -10.27 7.95
CA LEU A 136 -13.18 -9.03 8.46
C LEU A 136 -11.83 -8.75 7.82
N ARG A 137 -10.96 -9.77 7.67
CA ARG A 137 -9.68 -9.61 6.96
C ARG A 137 -9.90 -9.13 5.52
N LEU A 138 -10.87 -9.71 4.80
CA LEU A 138 -11.19 -9.33 3.43
C LEU A 138 -11.72 -7.89 3.33
N TYR A 139 -12.61 -7.50 4.24
CA TYR A 139 -13.13 -6.12 4.31
C TYR A 139 -12.00 -5.11 4.50
N TRP A 140 -11.13 -5.37 5.47
CA TRP A 140 -10.02 -4.48 5.77
C TRP A 140 -8.94 -4.45 4.69
N LEU A 141 -8.71 -5.57 4.00
CA LEU A 141 -7.84 -5.63 2.82
C LEU A 141 -8.37 -4.67 1.74
N LEU A 142 -9.66 -4.77 1.40
CA LEU A 142 -10.29 -3.88 0.43
C LEU A 142 -10.28 -2.42 0.87
N TYR A 143 -10.49 -2.15 2.16
CA TYR A 143 -10.37 -0.81 2.71
C TYR A 143 -8.96 -0.23 2.50
N ILE A 144 -7.91 -0.99 2.82
CA ILE A 144 -6.51 -0.54 2.61
C ILE A 144 -6.25 -0.22 1.14
N HIS A 145 -6.63 -1.13 0.23
CA HIS A 145 -6.47 -0.93 -1.21
C HIS A 145 -7.26 0.29 -1.73
N GLU A 146 -8.50 0.48 -1.27
CA GLU A 146 -9.31 1.64 -1.66
C GLU A 146 -8.65 2.93 -1.19
N ARG A 147 -8.21 3.00 0.07
CA ARG A 147 -7.55 4.18 0.61
C ARG A 147 -6.25 4.50 -0.14
N TYR A 148 -5.46 3.48 -0.49
CA TYR A 148 -4.30 3.66 -1.34
C TYR A 148 -4.66 4.29 -2.68
N GLN A 149 -5.69 3.75 -3.36
CA GLN A 149 -6.15 4.26 -4.64
C GLN A 149 -6.71 5.69 -4.57
N VAL A 150 -7.40 6.04 -3.48
CA VAL A 150 -7.86 7.43 -3.25
C VAL A 150 -6.67 8.40 -3.26
N ILE A 151 -5.57 8.02 -2.58
CA ILE A 151 -4.38 8.85 -2.53
C ILE A 151 -3.69 8.92 -3.89
N SER A 152 -3.48 7.78 -4.54
CA SER A 152 -2.69 7.70 -5.77
C SER A 152 -3.42 8.27 -7.00
N GLU A 153 -4.75 8.11 -7.07
CA GLU A 153 -5.55 8.44 -8.24
C GLU A 153 -6.59 9.55 -7.99
N TYR A 154 -6.58 10.19 -6.82
CA TYR A 154 -7.51 11.27 -6.44
C TYR A 154 -8.99 10.90 -6.62
N ARG A 155 -9.36 9.67 -6.26
CA ARG A 155 -10.74 9.14 -6.35
C ARG A 155 -11.47 9.28 -5.02
N ASP A 156 -12.80 9.31 -5.04
CA ASP A 156 -13.59 9.27 -3.81
C ASP A 156 -13.73 7.84 -3.24
N PRO A 157 -13.52 7.65 -1.92
CA PRO A 157 -13.74 6.36 -1.26
C PRO A 157 -15.24 6.04 -1.16
N THR A 158 -15.55 4.76 -1.16
CA THR A 158 -16.88 4.21 -0.89
C THR A 158 -16.94 3.46 0.43
N LEU A 159 -15.92 2.67 0.75
CA LEU A 159 -15.93 1.86 1.97
C LEU A 159 -15.76 2.72 3.22
N ARG A 160 -16.65 2.52 4.17
CA ARG A 160 -16.54 3.09 5.52
C ARG A 160 -15.59 2.23 6.37
N PRO A 161 -14.91 2.78 7.37
CA PRO A 161 -14.16 1.95 8.30
C PRO A 161 -15.14 1.07 9.11
N SER A 162 -14.85 -0.23 9.23
CA SER A 162 -15.60 -1.11 10.12
C SER A 162 -15.32 -0.76 11.58
N SER A 163 -16.32 -0.93 12.45
CA SER A 163 -16.16 -0.83 13.91
C SER A 163 -15.38 -2.02 14.48
N SER A 164 -15.45 -3.17 13.82
CA SER A 164 -14.80 -4.41 14.23
C SER A 164 -13.45 -4.58 13.54
N LEU A 165 -12.41 -4.82 14.33
CA LEU A 165 -11.11 -5.26 13.83
C LEU A 165 -11.07 -6.80 13.79
N PRO A 166 -10.22 -7.42 12.95
CA PRO A 166 -10.01 -8.86 13.01
C PRO A 166 -9.41 -9.24 14.38
N ASP A 167 -10.05 -10.18 15.07
CA ASP A 167 -9.50 -10.81 16.27
C ASP A 167 -8.35 -11.76 15.90
N ARG A 168 -7.55 -12.19 16.89
CA ARG A 168 -6.48 -13.17 16.67
C ARG A 168 -7.03 -14.47 16.08
N ASP A 169 -6.49 -14.87 14.94
CA ASP A 169 -6.81 -16.11 14.25
C ASP A 169 -5.64 -17.10 14.39
N GLU A 170 -5.82 -18.15 15.18
CA GLU A 170 -4.76 -19.15 15.42
C GLU A 170 -4.35 -19.91 14.15
N THR A 171 -5.20 -19.91 13.11
CA THR A 171 -4.88 -20.51 11.82
C THR A 171 -3.90 -19.68 10.99
N VAL A 172 -3.67 -18.42 11.38
CA VAL A 172 -2.78 -17.49 10.72
C VAL A 172 -1.49 -17.34 11.54
N PRO A 173 -0.30 -17.30 10.91
CA PRO A 173 0.92 -16.97 11.62
C PRO A 173 0.82 -15.65 12.39
N GLN A 174 1.32 -15.61 13.62
CA GLN A 174 1.20 -14.44 14.50
C GLN A 174 1.78 -13.17 13.86
N SER A 175 2.92 -13.29 13.16
CA SER A 175 3.55 -12.19 12.45
C SER A 175 2.64 -11.55 11.40
N ILE A 176 1.82 -12.36 10.71
CA ILE A 176 0.90 -11.90 9.68
C ILE A 176 -0.29 -11.17 10.30
N ASP A 177 -0.89 -11.72 11.35
CA ASP A 177 -1.98 -11.04 12.07
C ASP A 177 -1.55 -9.68 12.62
N VAL A 178 -0.39 -9.64 13.29
CA VAL A 178 0.18 -8.40 13.84
C VAL A 178 0.47 -7.40 12.72
N GLY A 179 1.17 -7.83 11.67
CA GLY A 179 1.52 -6.96 10.55
C GLY A 179 0.29 -6.40 9.83
N PHE A 180 -0.70 -7.24 9.56
CA PHE A 180 -1.94 -6.83 8.89
C PHE A 180 -2.76 -5.88 9.76
N LEU A 181 -2.86 -6.13 11.07
CA LEU A 181 -3.53 -5.24 12.01
C LEU A 181 -2.85 -3.85 12.06
N ARG A 182 -1.51 -3.80 11.98
CA ARG A 182 -0.76 -2.55 11.91
C ARG A 182 -1.04 -1.78 10.61
N LEU A 183 -1.10 -2.46 9.46
CA LEU A 183 -1.54 -1.83 8.21
C LEU A 183 -2.95 -1.23 8.34
N ILE A 184 -3.90 -1.99 8.93
CA ILE A 184 -5.26 -1.48 9.18
C ILE A 184 -5.23 -0.20 10.00
N LYS A 185 -4.52 -0.21 11.14
CA LYS A 185 -4.43 0.96 12.03
C LYS A 185 -3.88 2.19 11.30
N MET A 186 -2.83 2.04 10.50
CA MET A 186 -2.24 3.15 9.74
C MET A 186 -3.20 3.70 8.67
N PHE A 187 -3.83 2.83 7.87
CA PHE A 187 -4.75 3.27 6.82
C PHE A 187 -6.08 3.81 7.38
N LYS A 188 -6.49 3.41 8.58
CA LYS A 188 -7.63 4.02 9.29
C LYS A 188 -7.41 5.49 9.65
N LEU A 189 -6.15 5.96 9.72
CA LEU A 189 -5.85 7.37 9.96
C LEU A 189 -6.15 8.26 8.75
N LEU A 190 -6.32 7.66 7.56
CA LEU A 190 -6.87 8.29 6.35
C LEU A 190 -8.41 8.41 6.44
N ASP A 191 -8.86 9.06 7.51
CA ASP A 191 -10.26 9.30 7.81
C ASP A 191 -10.92 10.31 6.85
N GLY A 192 -12.22 10.54 7.02
CA GLY A 192 -12.97 11.45 6.15
C GLY A 192 -12.45 12.89 6.18
N GLU A 193 -11.88 13.36 7.30
CA GLU A 193 -11.28 14.70 7.40
C GLU A 193 -9.99 14.75 6.57
N PHE A 194 -9.12 13.75 6.73
CA PHE A 194 -7.90 13.64 5.92
C PHE A 194 -8.19 13.59 4.43
N ILE A 195 -9.10 12.70 4.00
CA ILE A 195 -9.41 12.54 2.57
C ILE A 195 -10.01 13.84 2.01
N ALA A 196 -10.88 14.52 2.76
CA ALA A 196 -11.44 15.80 2.34
C ALA A 196 -10.36 16.88 2.15
N HIS A 197 -9.35 16.93 3.02
CA HIS A 197 -8.22 17.84 2.85
C HIS A 197 -7.30 17.45 1.70
N TRP A 198 -7.08 16.14 1.49
CA TRP A 198 -6.26 15.62 0.39
C TRP A 198 -6.86 15.92 -0.99
N LEU A 199 -8.17 15.70 -1.13
CA LEU A 199 -8.91 15.94 -2.39
C LEU A 199 -9.34 17.40 -2.58
N ASP A 200 -9.01 18.29 -1.64
CA ASP A 200 -9.49 19.67 -1.57
C ASP A 200 -11.02 19.80 -1.77
N SER A 201 -11.78 18.98 -1.03
CA SER A 201 -13.22 18.86 -1.23
C SER A 201 -13.96 20.20 -1.02
N PRO A 202 -14.83 20.63 -1.95
CA PRO A 202 -15.58 21.88 -1.83
C PRO A 202 -16.45 21.94 -0.57
N GLY A 203 -16.53 23.11 0.06
CA GLY A 203 -17.40 23.37 1.21
C GLY A 203 -16.93 22.74 2.53
N ARG A 204 -15.75 22.09 2.55
CA ARG A 204 -15.13 21.58 3.78
C ARG A 204 -14.22 22.62 4.41
N GLN A 205 -14.05 22.53 5.73
CA GLN A 205 -13.10 23.37 6.45
C GLN A 205 -11.68 23.11 5.93
N LYS A 206 -10.87 24.17 5.77
CA LYS A 206 -9.47 24.03 5.37
C LYS A 206 -8.64 23.44 6.54
N PRO A 207 -7.57 22.67 6.24
CA PRO A 207 -6.70 22.14 7.27
C PRO A 207 -6.06 23.26 8.09
N THR A 208 -5.70 22.96 9.34
CA THR A 208 -5.02 23.89 10.25
C THR A 208 -3.71 23.29 10.74
N GLN A 209 -2.79 24.12 11.23
CA GLN A 209 -1.55 23.64 11.87
C GLN A 209 -1.83 22.67 13.03
N LYS A 210 -2.92 22.90 13.79
CA LYS A 210 -3.37 22.01 14.86
C LYS A 210 -3.81 20.65 14.32
N TRP A 211 -4.49 20.61 13.17
CA TRP A 211 -4.86 19.36 12.50
C TRP A 211 -3.62 18.58 12.06
N VAL A 212 -2.67 19.24 11.40
CA VAL A 212 -1.40 18.64 10.94
C VAL A 212 -0.66 18.02 12.13
N SER A 213 -0.46 18.80 13.20
CA SER A 213 0.25 18.34 14.39
C SER A 213 -0.45 17.14 15.03
N ARG A 214 -1.78 17.15 15.12
CA ARG A 214 -2.57 16.03 15.65
C ARG A 214 -2.37 14.76 14.81
N LYS A 215 -2.49 14.86 13.49
CA LYS A 215 -2.32 13.72 12.57
C LYS A 215 -0.92 13.12 12.65
N CYS A 216 0.12 13.95 12.70
CA CYS A 216 1.48 13.46 12.87
C CYS A 216 1.66 12.74 14.21
N HIS A 217 1.11 13.27 15.31
CA HIS A 217 1.12 12.60 16.60
C HIS A 217 0.35 11.27 16.60
N GLU A 218 -0.73 11.13 15.84
CA GLU A 218 -1.43 9.85 15.65
C GLU A 218 -0.51 8.80 15.00
N PHE A 219 0.25 9.18 13.96
CA PHE A 219 1.22 8.29 13.31
C PHE A 219 2.42 7.95 14.22
N TYR A 220 2.95 8.91 14.99
CA TYR A 220 4.03 8.65 15.94
C TYR A 220 3.59 7.75 17.10
N ARG A 221 2.35 7.91 17.57
CA ARG A 221 1.80 6.99 18.59
C ARG A 221 1.72 5.56 18.08
N ASP A 222 1.24 5.37 16.85
CA ASP A 222 1.23 4.05 16.21
C ASP A 222 2.66 3.48 16.07
N GLU A 223 3.67 4.30 15.79
CA GLU A 223 5.08 3.88 15.75
C GLU A 223 5.58 3.35 17.10
N VAL A 224 5.24 4.02 18.21
CA VAL A 224 5.62 3.56 19.56
C VAL A 224 4.98 2.21 19.87
N GLU A 225 3.68 2.06 19.58
CA GLU A 225 3.02 0.77 19.75
C GLU A 225 3.64 -0.31 18.84
N PHE A 226 3.97 0.03 17.60
CA PHE A 226 4.61 -0.85 16.62
C PHE A 226 6.00 -1.32 17.09
N ASN A 227 6.80 -0.45 17.70
CA ASN A 227 8.11 -0.83 18.22
C ASN A 227 8.03 -1.91 19.31
N GLY A 228 6.91 -1.99 20.05
CA GLY A 228 6.65 -3.08 20.98
C GLY A 228 6.49 -4.44 20.30
N ASP A 229 5.88 -4.46 19.11
CA ASP A 229 5.59 -5.68 18.35
C ASP A 229 6.65 -6.02 17.28
N ALA A 230 7.64 -5.14 17.07
CA ALA A 230 8.61 -5.26 15.98
C ALA A 230 9.36 -6.62 15.96
N HIS A 231 9.59 -7.21 17.13
CA HIS A 231 10.24 -8.51 17.30
C HIS A 231 9.40 -9.70 16.78
N LEU A 232 8.08 -9.52 16.59
CA LEU A 232 7.17 -10.52 16.04
C LEU A 232 7.12 -10.48 14.50
N LEU A 233 7.72 -9.46 13.88
CA LEU A 233 7.59 -9.19 12.45
C LEU A 233 8.80 -9.70 11.69
N THR A 234 8.56 -10.13 10.44
CA THR A 234 9.65 -10.41 9.50
C THR A 234 10.31 -9.11 9.04
N ALA A 235 11.55 -9.18 8.55
CA ALA A 235 12.25 -8.03 7.98
C ALA A 235 11.45 -7.37 6.83
N ALA A 236 10.74 -8.17 6.03
CA ALA A 236 9.90 -7.67 4.96
C ALA A 236 8.70 -6.87 5.50
N GLN A 237 7.98 -7.40 6.49
CA GLN A 237 6.85 -6.70 7.11
C GLN A 237 7.32 -5.42 7.82
N LEU A 238 8.48 -5.45 8.47
CA LEU A 238 9.09 -4.29 9.10
C LEU A 238 9.35 -3.18 8.06
N ALA A 239 9.92 -3.54 6.90
CA ALA A 239 10.14 -2.59 5.81
C ALA A 239 8.84 -1.98 5.28
N ASP A 240 7.83 -2.81 4.96
CA ASP A 240 6.55 -2.33 4.45
C ASP A 240 5.89 -1.36 5.43
N LEU A 241 5.78 -1.74 6.70
CA LEU A 241 5.18 -0.90 7.74
C LEU A 241 5.95 0.40 7.95
N THR A 242 7.29 0.35 7.94
CA THR A 242 8.13 1.54 8.09
C THR A 242 7.97 2.49 6.91
N ILE A 243 8.09 1.98 5.68
CA ILE A 243 7.97 2.77 4.45
C ILE A 243 6.57 3.36 4.35
N THR A 244 5.54 2.55 4.57
CA THR A 244 4.14 2.98 4.53
C THR A 244 3.87 4.08 5.56
N ARG A 245 4.36 3.97 6.79
CA ARG A 245 4.20 5.03 7.81
C ARG A 245 4.85 6.36 7.39
N HIS A 246 6.08 6.31 6.92
CA HIS A 246 6.81 7.50 6.49
C HIS A 246 6.17 8.14 5.24
N TRP A 247 5.66 7.32 4.32
CA TRP A 247 4.86 7.80 3.19
C TRP A 247 3.57 8.50 3.66
N LEU A 248 2.83 7.94 4.62
CA LEU A 248 1.62 8.57 5.15
C LEU A 248 1.92 9.91 5.86
N LEU A 249 3.01 9.99 6.63
CA LEU A 249 3.50 11.25 7.22
C LEU A 249 3.83 12.30 6.15
N MET A 250 4.44 11.87 5.04
CA MET A 250 4.71 12.74 3.89
C MET A 250 3.42 13.29 3.26
N LEU A 251 2.36 12.50 3.19
CA LEU A 251 1.06 12.98 2.70
C LEU A 251 0.48 14.06 3.61
N VAL A 252 0.53 13.88 4.94
CA VAL A 252 0.11 14.92 5.91
C VAL A 252 0.88 16.21 5.67
N TRP A 253 2.19 16.11 5.50
CA TRP A 253 3.05 17.25 5.20
C TRP A 253 2.70 17.93 3.87
N ARG A 254 2.40 17.15 2.81
CA ARG A 254 1.97 17.71 1.52
C ARG A 254 0.64 18.47 1.63
N VAL A 255 -0.29 18.00 2.45
CA VAL A 255 -1.53 18.76 2.77
C VAL A 255 -1.20 20.09 3.46
N ALA A 256 -0.25 20.08 4.40
CA ALA A 256 0.20 21.30 5.06
C ALA A 256 0.87 22.28 4.09
N MET A 257 1.71 21.76 3.18
CA MET A 257 2.39 22.53 2.14
C MET A 257 1.42 23.19 1.18
N SER A 258 0.45 22.45 0.63
CA SER A 258 -0.53 22.97 -0.34
C SER A 258 -1.44 24.05 0.27
N ASN A 259 -1.57 24.06 1.59
CA ASN A 259 -2.34 25.05 2.35
C ASN A 259 -1.46 26.12 3.03
N GLN A 260 -0.17 26.19 2.68
CA GLN A 260 0.77 27.22 3.19
C GLN A 260 0.88 27.25 4.74
N LEU A 261 0.74 26.08 5.37
CA LEU A 261 0.76 25.96 6.84
C LEU A 261 2.17 25.77 7.42
N LEU A 262 3.18 25.66 6.56
CA LEU A 262 4.56 25.32 6.95
C LEU A 262 5.38 26.57 7.30
N SER A 263 6.38 26.38 8.16
CA SER A 263 7.34 27.45 8.50
C SER A 263 8.77 26.92 8.61
N LYS A 264 9.77 27.80 8.48
CA LYS A 264 11.19 27.44 8.64
C LYS A 264 11.58 27.18 10.10
N SER A 265 10.88 27.81 11.04
CA SER A 265 11.20 27.82 12.48
C SER A 265 10.09 27.23 13.33
N SER A 266 9.39 26.22 12.81
CA SER A 266 8.34 25.52 13.56
C SER A 266 8.96 24.78 14.74
N SER A 267 8.31 24.84 15.91
CA SER A 267 8.64 23.97 17.05
C SER A 267 8.21 22.51 16.80
N GLU A 268 7.19 22.33 15.97
CA GLU A 268 6.68 21.02 15.56
C GLU A 268 7.37 20.58 14.27
N ASP A 269 8.05 19.44 14.32
CA ASP A 269 8.86 18.91 13.22
C ASP A 269 8.05 18.75 11.92
N CYS A 270 6.83 18.22 12.02
CA CYS A 270 5.96 17.98 10.86
C CYS A 270 5.39 19.25 10.20
N LEU A 271 5.57 20.41 10.82
CA LEU A 271 5.21 21.72 10.24
C LEU A 271 6.44 22.46 9.68
N SER A 272 7.61 21.82 9.72
CA SER A 272 8.84 22.34 9.14
C SER A 272 8.87 22.15 7.62
N LEU A 273 9.40 23.14 6.91
CA LEU A 273 9.65 23.01 5.47
C LEU A 273 10.70 21.94 5.13
N ILE A 274 11.59 21.60 6.06
CA ILE A 274 12.63 20.56 5.87
C ILE A 274 12.21 19.18 6.39
N PHE A 275 10.96 19.00 6.83
CA PHE A 275 10.47 17.73 7.37
C PHE A 275 10.68 16.53 6.43
N PRO A 276 10.52 16.64 5.09
CA PRO A 276 10.85 15.54 4.18
C PRO A 276 12.29 15.03 4.28
N LEU A 277 13.26 15.89 4.62
CA LEU A 277 14.65 15.49 4.83
C LEU A 277 14.82 14.67 6.11
N HIS A 278 14.06 15.01 7.16
CA HIS A 278 14.03 14.21 8.39
C HIS A 278 13.40 12.85 8.15
N ILE A 279 12.31 12.78 7.37
CA ILE A 279 11.70 11.52 6.92
C ILE A 279 12.72 10.67 6.14
N ALA A 280 13.41 11.23 5.16
CA ALA A 280 14.43 10.52 4.39
C ALA A 280 15.54 9.97 5.28
N THR A 281 16.02 10.76 6.24
CA THR A 281 17.08 10.36 7.18
C THR A 281 16.62 9.22 8.09
N ARG A 282 15.41 9.31 8.66
CA ARG A 282 14.85 8.24 9.50
C ARG A 282 14.66 6.96 8.70
N LEU A 283 14.15 7.07 7.48
CA LEU A 283 13.95 5.94 6.60
C LEU A 283 15.28 5.24 6.27
N GLN A 284 16.33 6.01 5.95
CA GLN A 284 17.68 5.47 5.75
C GLN A 284 18.23 4.76 7.00
N GLN A 285 18.03 5.34 8.19
CA GLN A 285 18.49 4.74 9.47
C GLN A 285 17.79 3.41 9.80
N VAL A 286 16.56 3.20 9.33
CA VAL A 286 15.87 1.93 9.53
C VAL A 286 16.20 0.95 8.40
N LEU A 287 16.09 1.39 7.15
CA LEU A 287 16.21 0.51 5.99
C LEU A 287 17.63 0.01 5.73
N HIS A 288 18.69 0.70 6.15
CA HIS A 288 20.05 0.16 6.02
C HIS A 288 20.28 -1.14 6.82
N LYS A 289 19.40 -1.42 7.79
CA LYS A 289 19.43 -2.66 8.60
C LYS A 289 18.58 -3.76 8.01
N VAL A 290 17.80 -3.47 6.98
CA VAL A 290 16.89 -4.43 6.33
C VAL A 290 17.59 -4.99 5.09
N PRO A 291 17.61 -6.31 4.90
CA PRO A 291 18.12 -6.90 3.67
C PRO A 291 17.35 -6.41 2.43
N ASP A 292 18.05 -6.07 1.35
CA ASP A 292 17.41 -5.51 0.15
C ASP A 292 16.28 -6.37 -0.40
N HIS A 293 16.45 -7.70 -0.43
CA HIS A 293 15.44 -8.63 -0.91
C HIS A 293 14.13 -8.55 -0.10
N ALA A 294 14.20 -8.19 1.18
CA ALA A 294 13.04 -8.03 2.05
C ALA A 294 12.26 -6.74 1.76
N ILE A 295 12.89 -5.75 1.13
CA ILE A 295 12.21 -4.55 0.63
C ILE A 295 11.59 -4.84 -0.74
N ARG A 296 12.34 -5.51 -1.63
CA ARG A 296 11.90 -5.77 -3.01
C ARG A 296 10.68 -6.69 -3.13
N VAL A 297 10.48 -7.61 -2.19
CA VAL A 297 9.38 -8.60 -2.19
C VAL A 297 7.97 -8.00 -2.22
N HIS A 298 7.83 -6.72 -1.87
CA HIS A 298 6.53 -6.02 -1.89
C HIS A 298 6.16 -5.46 -3.26
N GLY A 299 7.10 -5.44 -4.20
CA GLY A 299 6.89 -4.99 -5.58
C GLY A 299 6.44 -3.54 -5.73
N ILE A 300 5.57 -3.31 -6.72
CA ILE A 300 5.18 -1.98 -7.19
C ILE A 300 4.59 -1.07 -6.11
N GLY A 301 3.83 -1.63 -5.16
CA GLY A 301 3.16 -0.84 -4.14
C GLY A 301 4.13 -0.16 -3.17
N ILE A 302 5.30 -0.75 -2.89
CA ILE A 302 6.33 -0.12 -2.05
C ILE A 302 7.20 0.83 -2.86
N GLY A 303 7.54 0.47 -4.10
CA GLY A 303 8.35 1.36 -4.92
C GLY A 303 7.62 2.64 -5.33
N GLN A 304 6.29 2.62 -5.52
CA GLN A 304 5.49 3.85 -5.69
C GLN A 304 5.54 4.76 -4.45
N LYS A 305 5.44 4.20 -3.24
CA LYS A 305 5.56 4.97 -1.99
C LYS A 305 6.95 5.58 -1.83
N LEU A 306 8.00 4.82 -2.10
CA LEU A 306 9.38 5.31 -2.06
C LEU A 306 9.65 6.37 -3.12
N PHE A 307 9.07 6.23 -4.31
CA PHE A 307 9.11 7.26 -5.35
C PHE A 307 8.47 8.56 -4.86
N ASP A 308 7.28 8.52 -4.28
CA ASP A 308 6.62 9.73 -3.78
C ASP A 308 7.45 10.45 -2.72
N ILE A 309 8.11 9.68 -1.84
CA ILE A 309 9.04 10.23 -0.83
C ILE A 309 10.23 10.88 -1.53
N LEU A 310 10.91 10.17 -2.43
CA LEU A 310 12.06 10.65 -3.18
C LEU A 310 11.73 11.92 -3.97
N ASP A 311 10.61 11.93 -4.69
CA ASP A 311 10.14 13.04 -5.51
C ASP A 311 9.92 14.31 -4.67
N THR A 312 9.29 14.15 -3.51
CA THR A 312 9.05 15.25 -2.58
C THR A 312 10.33 15.74 -1.92
N VAL A 313 11.24 14.83 -1.55
CA VAL A 313 12.56 15.18 -1.00
C VAL A 313 13.37 15.97 -2.02
N ALA A 314 13.41 15.54 -3.27
CA ALA A 314 14.09 16.25 -4.34
C ALA A 314 13.54 17.67 -4.52
N ASP A 315 12.21 17.85 -4.46
CA ASP A 315 11.59 19.18 -4.54
C ASP A 315 12.01 20.09 -3.37
N VAL A 316 12.05 19.55 -2.15
CA VAL A 316 12.50 20.31 -0.98
C VAL A 316 13.94 20.75 -1.13
N ILE A 317 14.85 19.86 -1.56
CA ILE A 317 16.26 20.23 -1.70
C ILE A 317 16.42 21.29 -2.82
N LEU A 318 15.62 21.23 -3.89
CA LEU A 318 15.75 22.14 -5.04
C LEU A 318 15.26 23.56 -4.70
N HIS A 319 14.29 23.69 -3.80
CA HIS A 319 13.63 24.95 -3.51
C HIS A 319 14.02 25.55 -2.15
N ILE A 320 14.64 24.78 -1.25
CA ILE A 320 15.05 25.25 0.07
C ILE A 320 16.57 25.36 0.13
N PRO A 321 17.14 26.57 0.28
CA PRO A 321 18.57 26.76 0.43
C PRO A 321 19.13 25.98 1.61
N SER A 322 20.34 25.43 1.45
CA SER A 322 21.13 24.88 2.56
C SER A 322 21.73 26.01 3.39
N SER A 323 21.75 25.86 4.71
CA SER A 323 22.38 26.83 5.62
C SER A 323 23.90 26.69 5.69
N SER A 324 24.44 25.53 5.28
CA SER A 324 25.88 25.23 5.27
C SER A 324 26.24 24.16 4.23
N THR A 325 27.52 24.07 3.87
CA THR A 325 28.07 23.03 2.99
C THR A 325 27.85 21.63 3.56
N THR A 326 28.06 21.44 4.86
CA THR A 326 27.83 20.14 5.54
C THR A 326 26.37 19.70 5.49
N GLU A 327 25.43 20.64 5.55
CA GLU A 327 24.01 20.33 5.38
C GLU A 327 23.70 19.90 3.93
N LEU A 328 24.29 20.58 2.94
CA LEU A 328 24.14 20.24 1.53
C LEU A 328 24.66 18.82 1.24
N GLU A 329 25.82 18.46 1.78
CA GLU A 329 26.39 17.11 1.66
C GLU A 329 25.47 16.03 2.22
N LYS A 330 24.88 16.27 3.41
CA LYS A 330 23.91 15.34 4.02
C LYS A 330 22.66 15.17 3.16
N ARG A 331 22.12 16.27 2.63
CA ARG A 331 20.95 16.25 1.73
C ARG A 331 21.24 15.46 0.46
N ALA A 332 22.41 15.67 -0.14
CA ALA A 332 22.86 14.94 -1.33
C ALA A 332 23.01 13.44 -1.04
N ALA A 333 23.57 13.07 0.12
CA ALA A 333 23.70 11.68 0.52
C ALA A 333 22.35 10.98 0.72
N SER A 334 21.38 11.62 1.38
CA SER A 334 20.02 11.08 1.51
C SER A 334 19.33 10.90 0.16
N LEU A 335 19.47 11.87 -0.73
CA LEU A 335 18.89 11.81 -2.07
C LEU A 335 19.47 10.67 -2.90
N LYS A 336 20.80 10.51 -2.85
CA LYS A 336 21.51 9.42 -3.52
C LYS A 336 21.05 8.05 -3.02
N TYR A 337 20.97 7.88 -1.69
CA TYR A 337 20.48 6.64 -1.09
C TYR A 337 19.06 6.28 -1.54
N LEU A 338 18.13 7.25 -1.49
CA LEU A 338 16.74 7.01 -1.92
C LEU A 338 16.65 6.69 -3.41
N ARG A 339 17.45 7.36 -4.25
CA ARG A 339 17.54 7.07 -5.69
C ARG A 339 18.01 5.64 -5.94
N GLU A 340 19.10 5.23 -5.28
CA GLU A 340 19.63 3.88 -5.40
C GLU A 340 18.56 2.85 -5.00
N LEU A 341 17.94 3.03 -3.83
CA LEU A 341 16.88 2.15 -3.35
C LEU A 341 15.71 2.04 -4.34
N VAL A 342 15.21 3.18 -4.84
CA VAL A 342 14.10 3.21 -5.81
C VAL A 342 14.50 2.56 -7.14
N SER A 343 15.73 2.74 -7.60
CA SER A 343 16.21 2.13 -8.84
C SER A 343 16.28 0.60 -8.77
N THR A 344 16.55 0.03 -7.59
CA THR A 344 16.59 -1.43 -7.40
C THR A 344 15.22 -2.11 -7.41
N LEU A 345 14.13 -1.33 -7.41
CA LEU A 345 12.77 -1.87 -7.31
C LEU A 345 12.11 -2.14 -8.66
N SER A 346 12.77 -1.83 -9.79
CA SER A 346 12.33 -2.04 -11.19
C SER A 346 10.89 -1.60 -11.54
N CYS A 347 10.18 -0.94 -10.62
CA CYS A 347 8.73 -0.79 -10.69
C CYS A 347 8.27 0.61 -11.12
N LEU A 348 9.22 1.49 -11.45
CA LEU A 348 8.90 2.82 -11.95
C LEU A 348 8.72 2.78 -13.46
N ASP A 349 7.59 3.33 -13.90
CA ASP A 349 7.40 3.62 -15.31
C ASP A 349 8.39 4.66 -15.82
N THR A 350 8.50 4.75 -17.15
CA THR A 350 9.42 5.66 -17.85
C THR A 350 9.17 7.13 -17.48
N THR A 351 7.92 7.51 -17.16
CA THR A 351 7.58 8.88 -16.79
C THR A 351 8.17 9.24 -15.42
N ARG A 352 7.98 8.36 -14.42
CA ARG A 352 8.52 8.52 -13.07
C ARG A 352 10.05 8.52 -13.08
N GLN A 353 10.67 7.63 -13.86
CA GLN A 353 12.12 7.62 -14.06
C GLN A 353 12.62 8.97 -14.64
N ALA A 354 11.98 9.47 -15.69
CA ALA A 354 12.35 10.74 -16.31
C ALA A 354 12.17 11.96 -15.39
N ILE A 355 11.16 11.94 -14.50
CA ILE A 355 10.96 12.99 -13.48
C ILE A 355 12.15 13.03 -12.52
N ILE A 356 12.55 11.87 -11.99
CA ILE A 356 13.69 11.77 -11.06
C ILE A 356 14.98 12.21 -11.75
N GLU A 357 15.27 11.69 -12.94
CA GLU A 357 16.49 12.06 -13.69
C GLU A 357 16.57 13.57 -13.93
N ARG A 358 15.46 14.19 -14.32
CA ARG A 358 15.40 15.64 -14.51
C ARG A 358 15.69 16.43 -13.23
N LYS A 359 15.17 15.98 -12.08
CA LYS A 359 15.40 16.63 -10.78
C LYS A 359 16.84 16.43 -10.31
N LEU A 360 17.41 15.24 -10.52
CA LEU A 360 18.80 14.94 -10.13
C LEU A 360 19.83 15.68 -10.98
N ASN A 361 19.59 15.81 -12.29
CA ASN A 361 20.49 16.58 -13.17
C ASN A 361 20.57 18.06 -12.78
N ARG A 362 19.57 18.59 -12.07
CA ARG A 362 19.59 19.96 -11.52
C ARG A 362 20.41 20.08 -10.24
N PHE A 363 20.79 18.96 -9.61
CA PHE A 363 21.68 18.92 -8.45
C PHE A 363 23.15 18.66 -8.80
N GLU A 364 23.41 18.00 -9.93
CA GLU A 364 24.76 17.69 -10.40
C GLU A 364 25.41 18.87 -11.17
N VAL A 365 24.80 20.06 -11.13
CA VAL A 365 25.37 21.36 -11.56
C VAL A 365 25.58 22.21 -10.31
#